data_AF-A0A923QHB2-F1
#
_entry.id   AF-A0A923QHB2-F1
#
_cell.length_a   1.000
_cell.length_b   1.000
_cell.length_c   1.000
_cell.angle_alpha   90.00
_cell.angle_beta   90.00
_cell.angle_gamma   90.00
#
_symmetry.space_group_name_H-M   'P 1'
#
loop_
_entity.id
_entity.type
_entity.pdbx_description
1 polymer ?
#
loop_
_entity_poly.entity_id
_entity_poly.type
_entity_poly.pdbx_seq_one_letter_code
_entity_poly.pdbx_strand_id
1 'polypeptide(L)'
;MTLAPALPAWGFSQRTGTGRLLASLTRWIEYLAGAVLALDVAVVFTSVVFRYFLHDPVDWAEEIARALMLVLVFLGAATVLARSQHVGVDLFRGFFPPAWQLLMVHAGHWIIAAVSAGLFMSSCLLLVDSYGQTTSIGLPQWMYVYPVVFGSLMMTVFGVANAVHGPARAVWTSLAGCTVLGALVFGWNAVQPAHAIPHGLLLACGFFGGLVLGVPIGFVLAFSSLLYFLSDPSLPMLVYSQQVMAGSDHFVLLAIPFFVLAGLVMEANGMSARLIELLLRMFGRVRGGMGLITILATAFFSGVSGS
;
A
#
# COMPACT_ATOMS: atom_id res chain seq x y z
N MET A 1 35.41 4.60 -14.22
CA MET A 1 34.12 4.31 -13.58
C MET A 1 33.03 4.58 -14.61
N THR A 2 32.68 3.57 -15.40
CA THR A 2 31.62 3.65 -16.41
C THR A 2 30.28 3.71 -15.67
N LEU A 3 29.56 4.83 -15.79
CA LEU A 3 28.22 4.98 -15.26
C LEU A 3 27.36 3.82 -15.80
N ALA A 4 26.92 2.93 -14.91
CA ALA A 4 25.91 1.95 -15.27
C ALA A 4 24.70 2.69 -15.88
N PRO A 5 24.10 2.18 -16.98
CA PRO A 5 22.92 2.82 -17.54
C PRO A 5 21.87 2.92 -16.42
N ALA A 6 21.39 4.13 -16.16
CA ALA A 6 20.35 4.36 -15.17
C ALA A 6 19.17 3.44 -15.51
N LEU A 7 18.89 2.49 -14.62
CA LEU A 7 17.70 1.65 -14.73
C LEU A 7 16.50 2.59 -14.90
N PRO A 8 15.54 2.28 -15.79
CA PRO A 8 14.38 3.14 -15.99
C PRO A 8 13.72 3.37 -14.64
N ALA A 9 13.70 4.63 -14.21
CA ALA A 9 12.99 5.03 -13.00
C ALA A 9 11.56 4.53 -13.15
N TRP A 10 11.07 3.88 -12.10
CA TRP A 10 9.72 3.37 -12.12
C TRP A 10 8.73 4.54 -12.33
N GLY A 11 7.72 4.35 -13.18
CA GLY A 11 6.66 5.33 -13.42
C GLY A 11 6.30 5.54 -14.89
N PHE A 12 5.07 6.00 -15.15
CA PHE A 12 4.57 6.30 -16.49
C PHE A 12 5.14 7.62 -17.05
N SER A 13 5.34 7.68 -18.36
CA SER A 13 5.85 8.90 -19.02
C SER A 13 4.76 9.97 -19.12
N GLN A 14 5.01 11.17 -18.58
CA GLN A 14 4.07 12.30 -18.71
C GLN A 14 4.03 12.91 -20.13
N ARG A 15 4.85 12.43 -21.07
CA ARG A 15 4.91 12.97 -22.43
C ARG A 15 3.75 12.52 -23.33
N THR A 16 3.01 11.48 -22.95
CA THR A 16 1.86 10.96 -23.70
C THR A 16 0.53 11.52 -23.17
N GLY A 17 -0.51 11.54 -24.01
CA GLY A 17 -1.86 11.95 -23.58
C GLY A 17 -2.40 11.12 -22.42
N THR A 18 -2.12 9.81 -22.44
CA THR A 18 -2.44 8.87 -21.35
C THR A 18 -1.66 9.21 -20.07
N GLY A 19 -0.38 9.58 -20.17
CA GLY A 19 0.43 10.01 -19.03
C GLY A 19 -0.08 11.29 -18.36
N ARG A 20 -0.61 12.24 -19.13
CA ARG A 20 -1.24 13.47 -18.58
C ARG A 20 -2.55 13.17 -17.83
N LEU A 21 -3.36 12.25 -18.34
CA LEU A 21 -4.60 11.82 -17.69
C LEU A 21 -4.28 11.12 -16.36
N LEU A 22 -3.34 10.18 -16.36
CA LEU A 22 -2.88 9.49 -15.15
C LEU A 22 -2.31 10.47 -14.12
N ALA A 23 -1.49 11.43 -14.54
CA ALA A 23 -0.97 12.48 -13.64
C ALA A 23 -2.09 13.37 -13.06
N SER A 24 -3.13 13.66 -13.85
CA SER A 24 -4.31 14.37 -13.36
C SER A 24 -5.05 13.55 -12.30
N LEU A 25 -5.31 12.27 -12.57
CA LEU A 25 -5.95 11.36 -11.62
C LEU A 25 -5.16 11.25 -10.32
N THR A 26 -3.82 11.10 -10.38
CA THR A 26 -2.99 11.05 -9.18
C THR A 26 -3.14 12.31 -8.33
N ARG A 27 -3.14 13.51 -8.93
CA ARG A 27 -3.36 14.77 -8.17
C ARG A 27 -4.75 14.82 -7.54
N TRP A 28 -5.79 14.39 -8.26
CA TRP A 28 -7.15 14.33 -7.70
C TRP A 28 -7.23 13.39 -6.49
N ILE A 29 -6.59 12.22 -6.58
CA ILE A 29 -6.54 11.26 -5.48
C ILE A 29 -5.77 11.84 -4.29
N GLU A 30 -4.68 12.57 -4.51
CA GLU A 30 -3.91 13.23 -3.45
C GLU A 30 -4.73 14.31 -2.73
N TYR A 31 -5.45 15.15 -3.47
CA TYR A 31 -6.35 16.14 -2.85
C TYR A 31 -7.48 15.47 -2.06
N LEU A 32 -8.05 14.39 -2.60
CA LEU A 32 -9.08 13.62 -1.92
C LEU A 32 -8.53 13.00 -0.63
N ALA A 33 -7.34 12.37 -0.68
CA ALA A 33 -6.68 11.80 0.49
C ALA A 33 -6.38 12.88 1.55
N GLY A 34 -5.90 14.06 1.14
CA GLY A 34 -5.70 15.19 2.06
C GLY A 34 -6.99 15.67 2.72
N ALA A 35 -8.08 15.75 1.96
CA ALA A 35 -9.40 16.13 2.48
C ALA A 35 -9.97 15.07 3.46
N VAL A 36 -9.81 13.79 3.13
CA VAL A 36 -10.21 12.67 3.98
C VAL A 36 -9.41 12.66 5.28
N LEU A 37 -8.09 12.91 5.22
CA LEU A 37 -7.25 13.01 6.41
C LEU A 37 -7.69 14.16 7.31
N ALA A 38 -8.00 15.32 6.74
CA ALA A 38 -8.51 16.46 7.51
C ALA A 38 -9.87 16.16 8.15
N LEU A 39 -10.77 15.48 7.43
CA LEU A 39 -12.06 15.04 7.97
C LEU A 39 -11.88 14.04 9.10
N ASP A 40 -10.99 13.08 8.95
CA ASP A 40 -10.71 12.05 9.95
C ASP A 40 -10.15 12.64 11.25
N VAL A 41 -9.23 13.61 11.14
CA VAL A 41 -8.76 14.41 12.28
C VAL A 41 -9.91 15.12 12.98
N ALA A 42 -10.84 15.72 12.24
CA ALA A 42 -11.99 16.41 12.83
C ALA A 42 -12.94 15.44 13.54
N VAL A 43 -13.20 14.26 12.96
CA VAL A 43 -14.03 13.21 13.56
C VAL A 43 -13.41 12.71 14.87
N VAL A 44 -12.12 12.33 14.83
CA VAL A 44 -11.42 11.82 16.03
C VAL A 44 -11.29 12.90 17.08
N PHE A 45 -10.95 14.14 16.71
CA PHE A 45 -10.88 15.26 17.65
C PHE A 45 -12.24 15.50 18.33
N THR A 46 -13.33 15.49 17.56
CA THR A 46 -14.68 15.64 18.11
C THR A 46 -15.00 14.50 19.07
N SER A 47 -14.69 13.26 18.70
CA SER A 47 -14.86 12.08 19.57
C SER A 47 -14.11 12.22 20.90
N VAL A 48 -12.86 12.69 20.86
CA VAL A 48 -12.04 12.95 22.04
C VAL A 48 -12.65 14.05 22.91
N VAL A 49 -13.09 15.15 22.32
CA VAL A 49 -13.72 16.26 23.08
C VAL A 49 -14.98 15.77 23.79
N PHE A 50 -15.87 15.08 23.08
CA PHE A 50 -17.11 14.55 23.64
C PHE A 50 -16.85 13.53 24.75
N ARG A 51 -15.90 12.60 24.51
CA ARG A 51 -15.53 11.56 25.47
C ARG A 51 -14.95 12.13 26.76
N TYR A 52 -14.01 13.07 26.69
CA TYR A 52 -13.26 13.54 27.86
C TYR A 52 -13.84 14.80 28.52
N PHE A 53 -14.44 15.71 27.75
CA PHE A 53 -15.00 16.95 28.31
C PHE A 53 -16.49 16.79 28.62
N LEU A 54 -17.27 16.24 27.69
CA LEU A 54 -18.73 16.12 27.84
C LEU A 54 -19.15 14.83 28.56
N HIS A 55 -18.21 13.90 28.77
CA HIS A 55 -18.46 12.58 29.37
C HIS A 55 -19.54 11.77 28.63
N ASP A 56 -19.76 12.07 27.35
CA ASP A 56 -20.75 11.44 26.48
C ASP A 56 -20.05 10.97 25.19
N PRO A 57 -19.51 9.73 25.17
CA PRO A 57 -18.70 9.25 24.05
C PRO A 57 -19.54 9.06 22.78
N VAL A 58 -18.97 9.47 21.65
CA VAL A 58 -19.61 9.34 20.34
C VAL A 58 -19.29 7.97 19.74
N ASP A 59 -20.22 7.03 19.86
CA ASP A 59 -20.01 5.63 19.46
C ASP A 59 -19.76 5.45 17.94
N TRP A 60 -20.41 6.26 17.10
CA TRP A 60 -20.24 6.18 15.64
C TRP A 60 -18.89 6.72 15.15
N ALA A 61 -18.20 7.55 15.94
CA ALA A 61 -17.00 8.24 15.49
C ALA A 61 -15.84 7.28 15.24
N GLU A 62 -15.74 6.21 16.03
CA GLU A 62 -14.72 5.17 15.83
C GLU A 62 -14.95 4.43 14.51
N GLU A 63 -16.20 4.05 14.21
CA GLU A 63 -16.55 3.36 12.97
C GLU A 63 -16.27 4.23 11.73
N ILE A 64 -16.66 5.52 11.78
CA ILE A 64 -16.40 6.46 10.68
C ILE A 64 -14.90 6.70 10.50
N ALA A 65 -14.14 6.89 11.58
CA ALA A 65 -12.70 7.09 11.49
C ALA A 65 -12.00 5.89 10.84
N ARG A 66 -12.41 4.66 11.20
CA ARG A 66 -11.93 3.44 10.54
C ARG A 66 -12.29 3.38 9.05
N ALA A 67 -13.51 3.77 8.66
CA ALA A 67 -13.91 3.82 7.25
C ALA A 67 -13.09 4.87 6.46
N LEU A 68 -12.85 6.05 7.03
CA LEU A 68 -11.98 7.08 6.45
C LEU A 68 -10.53 6.61 6.36
N MET A 69 -10.04 5.84 7.34
CA MET A 69 -8.73 5.21 7.30
C MET A 69 -8.62 4.27 6.09
N LEU A 70 -9.62 3.43 5.83
CA LEU A 70 -9.61 2.56 4.65
C LEU A 70 -9.52 3.37 3.36
N VAL A 71 -10.22 4.50 3.27
CA VAL A 71 -10.08 5.44 2.14
C VAL A 71 -8.62 5.89 2.01
N LEU A 72 -7.98 6.33 3.10
CA LEU A 72 -6.58 6.74 3.09
C LEU A 72 -5.63 5.62 2.68
N VAL A 73 -5.82 4.40 3.20
CA VAL A 73 -4.96 3.25 2.91
C VAL A 73 -5.04 2.87 1.43
N PHE A 74 -6.24 2.69 0.88
CA PHE A 74 -6.39 2.22 -0.49
C PHE A 74 -6.14 3.31 -1.54
N LEU A 75 -6.55 4.56 -1.30
CA LEU A 75 -6.19 5.69 -2.15
C LEU A 75 -4.69 6.00 -2.06
N GLY A 76 -4.13 5.97 -0.85
CA GLY A 76 -2.70 6.14 -0.61
C GLY A 76 -1.88 5.09 -1.36
N ALA A 77 -2.26 3.81 -1.26
CA ALA A 77 -1.65 2.73 -2.03
C ALA A 77 -1.70 2.97 -3.55
N ALA A 78 -2.81 3.49 -4.07
CA ALA A 78 -2.92 3.86 -5.49
C ALA A 78 -1.96 5.00 -5.87
N THR A 79 -1.81 6.04 -5.05
CA THR A 79 -0.88 7.16 -5.31
C THR A 79 0.58 6.73 -5.25
N VAL A 80 0.94 5.92 -4.24
CA VAL A 80 2.28 5.34 -4.11
C VAL A 80 2.58 4.45 -5.31
N LEU A 81 1.60 3.65 -5.77
CA LEU A 81 1.70 2.85 -6.99
C LEU A 81 1.97 3.71 -8.23
N ALA A 82 1.23 4.81 -8.38
CA ALA A 82 1.36 5.74 -9.50
C ALA A 82 2.73 6.42 -9.55
N ARG A 83 3.30 6.81 -8.40
CA ARG A 83 4.60 7.48 -8.31
C ARG A 83 5.79 6.53 -8.26
N SER A 84 5.52 5.24 -8.15
CA SER A 84 6.55 4.21 -8.04
C SER A 84 7.52 4.36 -6.86
N GLN A 85 7.06 4.98 -5.78
CA GLN A 85 7.85 5.25 -4.57
C GLN A 85 7.70 4.13 -3.53
N HIS A 86 7.62 2.88 -3.98
CA HIS A 86 7.37 1.76 -3.09
C HIS A 86 8.68 1.41 -2.36
N VAL A 87 8.60 1.08 -1.08
CA VAL A 87 9.74 0.51 -0.35
C VAL A 87 9.95 -0.92 -0.83
N GLY A 88 10.62 -1.06 -1.99
CA GLY A 88 11.03 -2.33 -2.55
C GLY A 88 12.30 -2.83 -1.86
N VAL A 89 12.36 -4.14 -1.61
CA VAL A 89 13.60 -4.79 -1.17
C VAL A 89 14.48 -4.99 -2.39
N ASP A 90 15.26 -3.97 -2.76
CA ASP A 90 16.21 -4.05 -3.88
C ASP A 90 17.44 -4.93 -3.57
N LEU A 91 17.50 -5.55 -2.37
CA LEU A 91 18.64 -6.35 -1.91
C LEU A 91 19.04 -7.47 -2.89
N PHE A 92 18.08 -8.16 -3.50
CA PHE A 92 18.37 -9.37 -4.28
C PHE A 92 18.62 -9.12 -5.78
N ARG A 93 18.26 -7.93 -6.28
CA ARG A 93 18.40 -7.61 -7.71
C ARG A 93 19.85 -7.44 -8.15
N GLY A 94 20.72 -6.96 -7.25
CA GLY A 94 22.14 -6.73 -7.52
C GLY A 94 22.94 -7.99 -7.83
N PHE A 95 22.43 -9.18 -7.52
CA PHE A 95 23.11 -10.45 -7.81
C PHE A 95 22.96 -10.93 -9.26
N PHE A 96 22.00 -10.39 -10.02
CA PHE A 96 21.67 -10.88 -11.37
C PHE A 96 22.28 -10.03 -12.49
N PRO A 97 22.57 -10.62 -13.67
CA PRO A 97 23.02 -9.87 -14.85
C PRO A 97 21.99 -8.82 -15.32
N PRO A 98 22.41 -7.75 -16.01
CA PRO A 98 21.53 -6.62 -16.38
C PRO A 98 20.34 -7.01 -17.28
N ALA A 99 20.48 -8.06 -18.09
CA ALA A 99 19.37 -8.57 -18.92
C ALA A 99 18.24 -9.20 -18.09
N TRP A 100 18.58 -9.89 -16.99
CA TRP A 100 17.61 -10.50 -16.08
C TRP A 100 16.94 -9.45 -15.20
N GLN A 101 17.68 -8.42 -14.77
CA GLN A 101 17.13 -7.31 -13.98
C GLN A 101 15.94 -6.62 -14.70
N LEU A 102 16.05 -6.41 -16.01
CA LEU A 102 14.98 -5.83 -16.81
C LEU A 102 13.72 -6.72 -16.81
N LEU A 103 13.87 -8.03 -16.98
CA LEU A 103 12.76 -8.99 -16.95
C LEU A 103 12.13 -9.08 -15.55
N MET A 104 12.94 -9.06 -14.50
CA MET A 104 12.47 -9.14 -13.11
C MET A 104 11.64 -7.91 -12.71
N VAL A 105 12.03 -6.71 -13.15
CA VAL A 105 11.26 -5.48 -12.90
C VAL A 105 9.89 -5.54 -13.59
N HIS A 106 9.84 -5.94 -14.87
CA HIS A 106 8.56 -6.07 -15.57
C HIS A 106 7.67 -7.18 -15.01
N ALA A 107 8.24 -8.33 -14.65
CA ALA A 107 7.52 -9.38 -13.94
C ALA A 107 6.92 -8.87 -12.62
N GLY A 108 7.66 -8.04 -11.88
CA GLY A 108 7.15 -7.38 -10.68
C GLY A 108 5.95 -6.46 -10.94
N HIS A 109 5.98 -5.65 -12.01
CA HIS A 109 4.83 -4.84 -12.39
C HIS A 109 3.61 -5.68 -12.77
N TRP A 110 3.80 -6.81 -13.47
CA TRP A 110 2.72 -7.73 -13.79
C TRP A 110 2.12 -8.39 -12.54
N ILE A 111 2.94 -8.74 -11.56
CA ILE A 111 2.47 -9.25 -10.26
C ILE A 111 1.59 -8.19 -9.57
N ILE A 112 2.05 -6.95 -9.50
CA ILE A 112 1.28 -5.86 -8.88
C ILE A 112 -0.05 -5.62 -9.62
N ALA A 113 -0.03 -5.65 -10.96
CA ALA A 113 -1.23 -5.55 -11.79
C ALA A 113 -2.21 -6.72 -11.54
N ALA A 114 -1.70 -7.95 -11.44
CA ALA A 114 -2.51 -9.13 -11.16
C ALA A 114 -3.13 -9.08 -9.75
N VAL A 115 -2.36 -8.69 -8.74
CA VAL A 115 -2.84 -8.52 -7.36
C VAL A 115 -3.93 -7.47 -7.28
N SER A 116 -3.70 -6.30 -7.86
CA SER A 116 -4.69 -5.21 -7.84
C SER A 116 -5.96 -5.58 -8.60
N ALA A 117 -5.85 -6.25 -9.76
CA ALA A 117 -7.00 -6.75 -10.50
C ALA A 117 -7.77 -7.84 -9.73
N GLY A 118 -7.07 -8.78 -9.09
CA GLY A 118 -7.69 -9.81 -8.24
C GLY A 118 -8.39 -9.20 -7.03
N LEU A 119 -7.79 -8.17 -6.43
CA LEU A 119 -8.40 -7.42 -5.34
C LEU A 119 -9.65 -6.66 -5.80
N PHE A 120 -9.60 -6.02 -6.97
CA PHE A 120 -10.77 -5.33 -7.54
C PHE A 120 -11.92 -6.31 -7.81
N MET A 121 -11.64 -7.43 -8.46
CA MET A 121 -12.65 -8.47 -8.71
C MET A 121 -13.26 -9.02 -7.41
N SER A 122 -12.43 -9.37 -6.44
CA SER A 122 -12.87 -9.82 -5.12
C SER A 122 -13.70 -8.75 -4.40
N SER A 123 -13.28 -7.49 -4.44
CA SER A 123 -13.99 -6.38 -3.78
C SER A 123 -15.34 -6.06 -4.41
N CYS A 124 -15.50 -6.24 -5.73
CA CYS A 124 -16.78 -6.11 -6.41
C CYS A 124 -17.78 -7.18 -5.93
N LEU A 125 -17.30 -8.41 -5.74
CA LEU A 125 -18.12 -9.46 -5.11
C LEU A 125 -18.47 -9.07 -3.67
N LEU A 126 -17.51 -8.49 -2.93
CA LEU A 126 -17.69 -8.08 -1.53
C LEU A 126 -18.73 -6.99 -1.41
N LEU A 127 -18.75 -6.07 -2.36
CA LEU A 127 -19.74 -5.01 -2.41
C LEU A 127 -21.15 -5.57 -2.61
N VAL A 128 -21.32 -6.53 -3.52
CA VAL A 128 -22.62 -7.16 -3.77
C VAL A 128 -23.12 -7.91 -2.53
N ASP A 129 -22.24 -8.66 -1.87
CA ASP A 129 -22.60 -9.43 -0.67
C ASP A 129 -22.88 -8.53 0.55
N SER A 130 -22.22 -7.38 0.64
CA SER A 130 -22.36 -6.45 1.75
C SER A 130 -23.65 -5.61 1.70
N TYR A 131 -24.44 -5.66 0.63
CA TYR A 131 -25.72 -4.95 0.56
C TYR A 131 -26.71 -5.53 1.57
N GLY A 132 -27.24 -4.66 2.43
CA GLY A 132 -28.18 -5.06 3.48
C GLY A 132 -27.52 -5.57 4.77
N GLN A 133 -26.18 -5.63 4.81
CA GLN A 133 -25.44 -5.92 6.04
C GLN A 133 -25.17 -4.62 6.82
N THR A 134 -25.23 -4.70 8.15
CA THR A 134 -24.95 -3.59 9.06
C THR A 134 -23.83 -3.93 10.02
N THR A 135 -23.10 -2.91 10.45
CA THR A 135 -22.10 -2.98 11.52
C THR A 135 -22.77 -3.24 12.86
N SER A 136 -21.96 -3.45 13.90
CA SER A 136 -22.42 -3.67 15.27
C SER A 136 -23.30 -2.54 15.82
N ILE A 137 -23.08 -1.30 15.38
CA ILE A 137 -23.85 -0.11 15.78
C ILE A 137 -25.01 0.18 14.79
N GLY A 138 -25.19 -0.66 13.76
CA GLY A 138 -26.26 -0.53 12.79
C GLY A 138 -25.93 0.38 11.61
N LEU A 139 -24.67 0.80 11.44
CA LEU A 139 -24.26 1.56 10.28
C LEU A 139 -24.13 0.64 9.05
N PRO A 140 -24.30 1.15 7.82
CA PRO A 140 -24.23 0.29 6.64
C PRO A 140 -22.80 -0.21 6.36
N GLN A 141 -22.63 -1.52 6.18
CA GLN A 141 -21.31 -2.15 5.98
C GLN A 141 -20.60 -1.69 4.69
N TRP A 142 -21.36 -1.26 3.68
CA TRP A 142 -20.80 -0.79 2.40
C TRP A 142 -19.83 0.38 2.57
N MET A 143 -19.87 1.14 3.67
CA MET A 143 -18.94 2.25 3.90
C MET A 143 -17.48 1.78 3.97
N TYR A 144 -17.24 0.55 4.43
CA TYR A 144 -15.91 -0.05 4.49
C TYR A 144 -15.49 -0.64 3.15
N VAL A 145 -16.45 -1.07 2.34
CA VAL A 145 -16.20 -1.79 1.09
C VAL A 145 -15.97 -0.86 -0.10
N TYR A 146 -16.70 0.26 -0.20
CA TYR A 146 -16.49 1.24 -1.29
C TYR A 146 -15.04 1.74 -1.41
N PRO A 147 -14.34 2.09 -0.31
CA PRO A 147 -12.93 2.47 -0.35
C PRO A 147 -12.04 1.41 -1.01
N VAL A 148 -12.26 0.13 -0.66
CA VAL A 148 -11.52 -1.01 -1.21
C VAL A 148 -11.78 -1.14 -2.70
N VAL A 149 -13.04 -1.07 -3.14
CA VAL A 149 -13.44 -1.19 -4.55
C VAL A 149 -12.83 -0.06 -5.39
N PHE A 150 -12.99 1.18 -4.94
CA PHE A 150 -12.51 2.33 -5.70
C PHE A 150 -10.99 2.41 -5.71
N GLY A 151 -10.35 2.19 -4.57
CA GLY A 151 -8.88 2.20 -4.49
C GLY A 151 -8.25 1.05 -5.26
N SER A 152 -8.79 -0.16 -5.18
CA SER A 152 -8.29 -1.31 -5.97
C SER A 152 -8.47 -1.10 -7.47
N LEU A 153 -9.59 -0.51 -7.92
CA LEU A 153 -9.77 -0.10 -9.33
C LEU A 153 -8.66 0.86 -9.79
N MET A 154 -8.38 1.90 -9.00
CA MET A 154 -7.32 2.86 -9.32
C MET A 154 -5.94 2.19 -9.32
N MET A 155 -5.68 1.30 -8.35
CA MET A 155 -4.46 0.50 -8.32
C MET A 155 -4.32 -0.39 -9.54
N THR A 156 -5.40 -1.00 -10.05
CA THR A 156 -5.37 -1.80 -11.28
C THR A 156 -5.02 -0.93 -12.49
N VAL A 157 -5.63 0.26 -12.60
CA VAL A 157 -5.34 1.20 -13.70
C VAL A 157 -3.87 1.61 -13.69
N PHE A 158 -3.32 2.01 -12.53
CA PHE A 158 -1.91 2.39 -12.43
C PHE A 158 -0.97 1.19 -12.56
N GLY A 159 -1.33 0.03 -12.03
CA GLY A 159 -0.56 -1.21 -12.13
C GLY A 159 -0.40 -1.68 -13.56
N VAL A 160 -1.50 -1.71 -14.33
CA VAL A 160 -1.49 -2.06 -15.76
C VAL A 160 -0.73 -1.00 -16.56
N ALA A 161 -0.95 0.30 -16.28
CA ALA A 161 -0.19 1.36 -16.91
C ALA A 161 1.32 1.18 -16.68
N ASN A 162 1.76 0.92 -15.45
CA ASN A 162 3.18 0.70 -15.14
C ASN A 162 3.73 -0.58 -15.78
N ALA A 163 2.94 -1.66 -15.85
CA ALA A 163 3.36 -2.92 -16.48
C ALA A 163 3.60 -2.80 -18.00
N VAL A 164 2.79 -1.97 -18.67
CA VAL A 164 2.88 -1.76 -20.13
C VAL A 164 3.96 -0.73 -20.50
N HIS A 165 4.40 0.12 -19.57
CA HIS A 165 5.48 1.07 -19.81
C HIS A 165 6.85 0.37 -19.81
N GLY A 166 7.48 0.27 -20.98
CA GLY A 166 8.84 -0.26 -21.14
C GLY A 166 9.16 -0.69 -22.56
N PRO A 167 10.35 -1.28 -22.80
CA PRO A 167 10.68 -1.86 -24.09
C PRO A 167 9.71 -3.01 -24.39
N ALA A 168 9.00 -2.92 -25.53
CA ALA A 168 7.92 -3.85 -25.89
C ALA A 168 8.34 -5.32 -25.80
N ARG A 169 9.58 -5.65 -26.19
CA ARG A 169 10.12 -7.02 -26.07
C ARG A 169 10.09 -7.52 -24.62
N ALA A 170 10.56 -6.73 -23.66
CA ALA A 170 10.60 -7.15 -22.26
C ALA A 170 9.21 -7.22 -21.62
N VAL A 171 8.30 -6.31 -21.99
CA VAL A 171 6.91 -6.31 -21.51
C VAL A 171 6.18 -7.57 -21.97
N TRP A 172 6.26 -7.89 -23.26
CA TRP A 172 5.57 -9.05 -23.81
C TRP A 172 6.21 -10.37 -23.40
N THR A 173 7.54 -10.46 -23.30
CA THR A 173 8.20 -11.69 -22.84
C THR A 173 7.96 -11.96 -21.36
N SER A 174 7.96 -10.94 -20.52
CA SER A 174 7.64 -11.10 -19.09
C SER A 174 6.17 -11.43 -18.87
N LEU A 175 5.25 -10.79 -19.63
CA LEU A 175 3.83 -11.12 -19.59
C LEU A 175 3.60 -12.57 -20.00
N ALA A 176 4.12 -12.97 -21.17
CA ALA A 176 4.00 -14.34 -21.67
C ALA A 176 4.63 -15.35 -20.70
N GLY A 177 5.79 -15.02 -20.10
CA GLY A 177 6.42 -15.85 -19.09
C GLY A 177 5.54 -16.03 -17.84
N CYS A 178 4.97 -14.95 -17.32
CA CYS A 178 4.10 -15.00 -16.13
C CYS A 178 2.78 -15.74 -16.42
N THR A 179 2.16 -15.49 -17.58
CA THR A 179 0.90 -16.15 -17.95
C THR A 179 1.10 -17.62 -18.26
N VAL A 180 2.18 -18.00 -18.93
CA VAL A 180 2.53 -19.41 -19.17
C VAL A 180 2.85 -20.12 -17.86
N LEU A 181 3.64 -19.53 -16.97
CA LEU A 181 3.92 -20.10 -15.65
C LEU A 181 2.63 -20.32 -14.85
N GLY A 182 1.75 -19.31 -14.81
CA GLY A 182 0.45 -19.42 -14.17
C GLY A 182 -0.39 -20.53 -14.79
N ALA A 183 -0.54 -20.54 -16.12
CA ALA A 183 -1.32 -21.54 -16.84
C ALA A 183 -0.77 -22.97 -16.66
N LEU A 184 0.54 -23.15 -16.57
CA LEU A 184 1.16 -24.44 -16.28
C LEU A 184 0.84 -24.90 -14.85
N VAL A 185 0.94 -24.01 -13.87
CA VAL A 185 0.63 -24.32 -12.46
C VAL A 185 -0.86 -24.65 -12.28
N PHE A 186 -1.75 -23.80 -12.80
CA PHE A 186 -3.19 -24.04 -12.72
C PHE A 186 -3.63 -25.24 -13.56
N GLY A 187 -3.07 -25.39 -14.77
CA GLY A 187 -3.34 -26.52 -15.65
C GLY A 187 -2.87 -27.85 -15.05
N TRP A 188 -1.71 -27.88 -14.39
CA TRP A 188 -1.22 -29.05 -13.68
C TRP A 188 -2.17 -29.45 -12.53
N ASN A 189 -2.59 -28.47 -11.72
CA ASN A 189 -3.54 -28.70 -10.62
C ASN A 189 -4.92 -29.15 -11.12
N ALA A 190 -5.36 -28.68 -12.30
CA ALA A 190 -6.64 -29.07 -12.88
C ALA A 190 -6.62 -30.48 -13.51
N VAL A 191 -5.52 -30.87 -14.17
CA VAL A 191 -5.42 -32.14 -14.91
C VAL A 191 -5.04 -33.31 -13.99
N GLN A 192 -4.25 -33.06 -12.94
CA GLN A 192 -3.75 -34.10 -12.03
C GLN A 192 -4.09 -33.78 -10.57
N PRO A 193 -5.37 -33.89 -10.15
CA PRO A 193 -5.77 -33.57 -8.77
C PRO A 193 -5.08 -34.46 -7.72
N ALA A 194 -4.63 -35.67 -8.11
CA ALA A 194 -3.91 -36.58 -7.22
C ALA A 194 -2.45 -36.15 -6.93
N HIS A 195 -1.85 -35.32 -7.78
CA HIS A 195 -0.51 -34.75 -7.60
C HIS A 195 -0.55 -33.21 -7.65
N ALA A 196 -1.66 -32.64 -7.17
CA ALA A 196 -1.82 -31.19 -7.08
C ALA A 196 -0.68 -30.61 -6.24
N ILE A 197 -0.12 -29.51 -6.72
CA ILE A 197 0.90 -28.77 -5.98
C ILE A 197 0.27 -28.32 -4.66
N PRO A 198 0.85 -28.66 -3.50
CA PRO A 198 0.29 -28.26 -2.22
C PRO A 198 0.09 -26.75 -2.17
N HIS A 199 -1.09 -26.29 -1.73
CA HIS A 199 -1.42 -24.86 -1.75
C HIS A 199 -0.43 -24.03 -0.91
N GLY A 200 0.10 -24.62 0.17
CA GLY A 200 1.17 -24.01 0.98
C GLY A 200 2.49 -23.81 0.24
N LEU A 201 2.83 -24.69 -0.72
CA LEU A 201 4.01 -24.53 -1.57
C LEU A 201 3.78 -23.39 -2.56
N LEU A 202 2.58 -23.26 -3.15
CA LEU A 202 2.24 -22.13 -4.03
C LEU A 202 2.36 -20.79 -3.29
N LEU A 203 1.88 -20.74 -2.04
CA LEU A 203 2.00 -19.56 -1.19
C LEU A 203 3.48 -19.24 -0.91
N ALA A 204 4.28 -20.22 -0.50
CA ALA A 204 5.70 -20.03 -0.22
C ALA A 204 6.49 -19.60 -1.48
N CYS A 205 6.25 -20.25 -2.62
CA CYS A 205 6.88 -19.89 -3.89
C CYS A 205 6.45 -18.50 -4.36
N GLY A 206 5.18 -18.13 -4.21
CA GLY A 206 4.70 -16.78 -4.50
C GLY A 206 5.38 -15.72 -3.62
N PHE A 207 5.52 -16.00 -2.32
CA PHE A 207 6.15 -15.10 -1.36
C PHE A 207 7.64 -14.92 -1.64
N PHE A 208 8.43 -16.00 -1.61
CA PHE A 208 9.88 -15.91 -1.83
C PHE A 208 10.21 -15.50 -3.26
N GLY A 209 9.45 -15.97 -4.25
CA GLY A 209 9.60 -15.54 -5.64
C GLY A 209 9.35 -14.04 -5.82
N GLY A 210 8.28 -13.51 -5.23
CA GLY A 210 7.98 -12.08 -5.24
C GLY A 210 9.07 -11.22 -4.58
N LEU A 211 9.62 -11.68 -3.45
CA LEU A 211 10.74 -11.00 -2.78
C LEU A 211 12.01 -10.98 -3.63
N VAL A 212 12.36 -12.10 -4.27
CA VAL A 212 13.54 -12.18 -5.16
C VAL A 212 13.37 -11.25 -6.37
N LEU A 213 12.14 -11.11 -6.89
CA LEU A 213 11.81 -10.16 -7.94
C LEU A 213 11.87 -8.68 -7.46
N GLY A 214 12.00 -8.43 -6.15
CA GLY A 214 12.03 -7.11 -5.55
C GLY A 214 10.66 -6.41 -5.56
N VAL A 215 9.57 -7.17 -5.58
CA VAL A 215 8.22 -6.64 -5.42
C VAL A 215 8.04 -6.15 -3.98
N PRO A 216 7.34 -5.02 -3.72
CA PRO A 216 7.15 -4.52 -2.36
C PRO A 216 6.38 -5.52 -1.50
N ILE A 217 6.77 -5.60 -0.22
CA ILE A 217 6.34 -6.68 0.70
C ILE A 217 4.82 -6.81 0.78
N GLY A 218 4.08 -5.69 0.86
CA GLY A 218 2.61 -5.73 0.90
C GLY A 218 1.97 -6.39 -0.33
N PHE A 219 2.49 -6.11 -1.53
CA PHE A 219 2.03 -6.75 -2.76
C PHE A 219 2.46 -8.21 -2.85
N VAL A 220 3.61 -8.59 -2.31
CA VAL A 220 4.07 -9.99 -2.25
C VAL A 220 3.16 -10.81 -1.35
N LEU A 221 2.81 -10.29 -0.17
CA LEU A 221 1.87 -10.94 0.75
C LEU A 221 0.51 -11.13 0.05
N ALA A 222 -0.03 -10.07 -0.53
CA ALA A 222 -1.28 -10.11 -1.28
C ALA A 222 -1.23 -11.10 -2.46
N PHE A 223 -0.13 -11.14 -3.21
CA PHE A 223 0.09 -12.09 -4.30
C PHE A 223 0.10 -13.54 -3.83
N SER A 224 0.84 -13.83 -2.74
CA SER A 224 0.91 -15.17 -2.18
C SER A 224 -0.45 -15.68 -1.71
N SER A 225 -1.26 -14.81 -1.08
CA SER A 225 -2.64 -15.14 -0.71
C SER A 225 -3.56 -15.27 -1.94
N LEU A 226 -3.38 -14.44 -2.97
CA LEU A 226 -4.17 -14.53 -4.20
C LEU A 226 -3.95 -15.88 -4.91
N LEU A 227 -2.69 -16.36 -4.97
CA LEU A 227 -2.39 -17.69 -5.50
C LEU A 227 -3.10 -18.80 -4.72
N TYR A 228 -3.13 -18.70 -3.39
CA TYR A 228 -3.84 -19.65 -2.52
C TYR A 228 -5.34 -19.70 -2.84
N PHE A 229 -6.01 -18.54 -2.88
CA PHE A 229 -7.44 -18.46 -3.21
C PHE A 229 -7.77 -18.90 -4.65
N LEU A 230 -6.88 -18.64 -5.61
CA LEU A 230 -7.06 -19.13 -6.98
C LEU A 230 -6.85 -20.65 -7.10
N SER A 231 -6.01 -21.23 -6.25
CA SER A 231 -5.69 -22.66 -6.28
C SER A 231 -6.75 -23.55 -5.64
N ASP A 232 -7.57 -22.99 -4.75
CA ASP A 232 -8.60 -23.71 -4.02
C ASP A 232 -10.02 -23.23 -4.40
N PRO A 233 -10.73 -23.97 -5.27
CA PRO A 233 -12.08 -23.61 -5.70
C PRO A 233 -13.12 -23.60 -4.57
N SER A 234 -12.83 -24.22 -3.42
CA SER A 234 -13.76 -24.25 -2.29
C SER A 234 -13.84 -22.93 -1.53
N LEU A 235 -12.85 -22.05 -1.72
CA LEU A 235 -12.76 -20.77 -1.04
C LEU A 235 -13.42 -19.66 -1.86
N PRO A 236 -14.43 -18.95 -1.30
CA PRO A 236 -15.01 -17.82 -2.00
C PRO A 236 -13.98 -16.70 -2.18
N MET A 237 -13.76 -16.27 -3.43
CA MET A 237 -12.82 -15.19 -3.74
C MET A 237 -13.16 -13.89 -2.98
N LEU A 238 -14.41 -13.70 -2.59
CA LEU A 238 -14.87 -12.65 -1.67
C LEU A 238 -13.97 -12.46 -0.45
N VAL A 239 -13.59 -13.58 0.18
CA VAL A 239 -12.87 -13.62 1.45
C VAL A 239 -11.47 -13.02 1.29
N TYR A 240 -10.89 -13.07 0.09
CA TYR A 240 -9.60 -12.45 -0.19
C TYR A 240 -9.61 -10.94 0.09
N SER A 241 -10.54 -10.18 -0.51
CA SER A 241 -10.65 -8.74 -0.27
C SER A 241 -11.12 -8.42 1.14
N GLN A 242 -11.97 -9.27 1.73
CA GLN A 242 -12.40 -9.13 3.12
C GLN A 242 -11.22 -9.21 4.09
N GLN A 243 -10.29 -10.15 3.89
CA GLN A 243 -9.10 -10.28 4.75
C GLN A 243 -8.11 -9.12 4.55
N VAL A 244 -7.92 -8.66 3.30
CA VAL A 244 -7.10 -7.49 3.01
C VAL A 244 -7.70 -6.22 3.66
N MET A 245 -9.02 -6.08 3.62
CA MET A 245 -9.74 -4.99 4.29
C MET A 245 -9.61 -5.08 5.81
N ALA A 246 -9.86 -6.26 6.39
CA ALA A 246 -9.79 -6.47 7.84
C ALA A 246 -8.39 -6.18 8.41
N GLY A 247 -7.32 -6.54 7.68
CA GLY A 247 -5.95 -6.20 8.10
C GLY A 247 -5.63 -4.70 8.09
N SER A 248 -6.41 -3.90 7.37
CA SER A 248 -6.28 -2.44 7.30
C SER A 248 -7.27 -1.71 8.23
N ASP A 249 -8.28 -2.41 8.74
CA ASP A 249 -9.37 -1.89 9.56
C ASP A 249 -9.03 -1.92 11.06
N HIS A 250 -7.98 -1.20 11.47
CA HIS A 250 -7.56 -1.10 12.86
C HIS A 250 -7.46 0.35 13.30
N PHE A 251 -8.31 0.76 14.25
CA PHE A 251 -8.32 2.13 14.78
C PHE A 251 -6.95 2.58 15.31
N VAL A 252 -6.16 1.67 15.88
CA VAL A 252 -4.80 1.97 16.37
C VAL A 252 -3.87 2.42 15.25
N LEU A 253 -4.06 1.96 14.02
CA LEU A 253 -3.23 2.35 12.88
C LEU A 253 -3.48 3.80 12.42
N LEU A 254 -4.58 4.45 12.84
CA LEU A 254 -4.80 5.89 12.67
C LEU A 254 -3.72 6.74 13.35
N ALA A 255 -3.04 6.17 14.34
CA ALA A 255 -1.89 6.81 14.94
C ALA A 255 -0.84 7.19 13.89
N ILE A 256 -0.62 6.35 12.86
CA ILE A 256 0.39 6.61 11.81
C ILE A 256 0.12 7.93 11.06
N PRO A 257 -1.03 8.14 10.39
CA PRO A 257 -1.29 9.38 9.68
C PRO A 257 -1.36 10.59 10.62
N PHE A 258 -1.87 10.43 11.85
CA PHE A 258 -1.94 11.53 12.81
C PHE A 258 -0.58 11.94 13.36
N PHE A 259 0.34 11.00 13.57
CA PHE A 259 1.70 11.28 13.99
C PHE A 259 2.52 11.94 12.89
N VAL A 260 2.36 11.48 11.65
CA VAL A 260 2.93 12.15 10.48
C VAL A 260 2.39 13.58 10.37
N LEU A 261 1.08 13.77 10.51
CA LEU A 261 0.46 15.10 10.49
C LEU A 261 0.97 16.00 11.63
N ALA A 262 1.09 15.48 12.85
CA ALA A 262 1.65 16.20 13.98
C ALA A 262 3.09 16.67 13.69
N GLY A 263 3.92 15.78 13.12
CA GLY A 263 5.28 16.12 12.68
C GLY A 263 5.30 17.26 11.65
N LEU A 264 4.42 17.20 10.64
CA LEU A 264 4.29 18.25 9.62
C LEU A 264 3.83 19.59 10.22
N VAL A 265 2.89 19.56 11.17
CA VAL A 265 2.43 20.77 11.88
C VAL A 265 3.56 21.38 12.73
N MET A 266 4.36 20.54 13.40
CA MET A 266 5.52 20.99 14.18
C MET A 266 6.60 21.63 13.30
N GLU A 267 6.85 21.06 12.12
CA GLU A 267 7.77 21.60 11.12
C GLU A 267 7.26 22.93 10.56
N ALA A 268 6.00 22.99 10.12
CA ALA A 268 5.41 24.18 9.51
C ALA A 268 5.37 25.40 10.44
N ASN A 269 5.17 25.19 11.75
CA ASN A 269 5.16 26.27 12.75
C ASN A 269 6.56 26.61 13.29
N GLY A 270 7.61 25.95 12.79
CA GLY A 270 8.99 26.15 13.24
C GLY A 270 9.27 25.64 14.66
N MET A 271 8.36 24.83 15.24
CA MET A 271 8.57 24.24 16.58
C MET A 271 9.76 23.28 16.56
N SER A 272 9.92 22.50 15.48
CA SER A 272 11.05 21.59 15.32
C SER A 272 12.40 22.32 15.33
N ALA A 273 12.50 23.47 14.63
CA ALA A 273 13.71 24.27 14.61
C ALA A 273 14.03 24.88 15.99
N ARG A 274 13.02 25.37 16.71
CA ARG A 274 13.18 25.92 18.06
C ARG A 274 13.63 24.85 19.06
N LEU A 275 13.13 23.62 18.95
CA LEU A 275 13.58 22.50 19.79
C LEU A 275 15.05 22.15 19.54
N ILE A 276 15.47 22.10 18.27
CA ILE A 276 16.86 21.85 17.91
C ILE A 276 17.77 22.97 18.44
N GLU A 277 17.34 24.23 18.35
CA GLU A 277 18.08 25.36 18.90
C GLU A 277 18.23 25.27 20.43
N LEU A 278 17.18 24.85 21.14
CA LEU A 278 17.22 24.60 22.58
C LEU A 278 18.28 23.52 22.91
N LEU A 279 18.26 22.40 22.20
CA LEU A 279 19.23 21.32 22.39
C LEU A 279 20.66 21.76 22.08
N LEU A 280 20.86 22.57 21.03
CA LEU A 280 22.15 23.19 20.69
C LEU A 280 22.66 24.11 21.81
N ARG A 281 21.78 24.92 22.41
CA ARG A 281 22.15 25.81 23.52
C ARG A 281 22.51 25.03 24.79
N MET A 282 21.84 23.92 25.06
CA MET A 282 22.10 23.08 26.24
C MET A 282 23.35 22.20 26.08
N PHE A 283 23.51 21.54 24.93
CA PHE A 283 24.50 20.47 24.74
C PHE A 283 25.56 20.76 23.68
N GLY A 284 25.48 21.88 22.95
CA GLY A 284 26.40 22.19 21.85
C GLY A 284 27.87 22.40 22.24
N ARG A 285 28.15 22.66 23.53
CA ARG A 285 29.52 22.80 24.06
C ARG A 285 30.11 21.47 24.55
N VAL A 286 29.31 20.40 24.61
CA VAL A 286 29.77 19.09 25.08
C VAL A 286 30.55 18.40 23.96
N ARG A 287 31.65 17.73 24.29
CA ARG A 287 32.46 16.97 23.34
C ARG A 287 31.62 15.80 22.80
N GLY A 288 31.38 15.76 21.49
CA GLY A 288 30.41 14.83 20.87
C GLY A 288 28.96 15.33 20.86
N GLY A 289 28.72 16.60 21.22
CA GLY A 289 27.39 17.19 21.41
C GLY A 289 26.44 17.06 20.22
N MET A 290 26.95 17.07 18.98
CA MET A 290 26.12 16.85 17.79
C MET A 290 25.42 15.48 17.80
N GLY A 291 26.11 14.40 18.19
CA GLY A 291 25.50 13.07 18.28
C GLY A 291 24.46 12.98 19.39
N LEU A 292 24.76 13.59 20.55
CA LEU A 292 23.82 13.67 21.67
C LEU A 292 22.56 14.47 21.29
N ILE A 293 22.72 15.59 20.58
CA ILE A 293 21.62 16.40 20.08
C ILE A 293 20.78 15.60 19.09
N THR A 294 21.38 14.84 18.17
CA THR A 294 20.63 13.98 17.25
C THR A 294 19.80 12.96 18.00
N ILE A 295 20.39 12.22 18.95
CA ILE A 295 19.68 11.19 19.74
C ILE A 295 18.54 11.84 20.54
N LEU A 296 18.82 12.93 21.26
CA LEU A 296 17.82 13.63 22.06
C LEU A 296 16.70 14.22 21.18
N ALA A 297 17.04 14.85 20.06
CA ALA A 297 16.06 15.39 19.13
C ALA A 297 15.16 14.27 18.60
N THR A 298 15.73 13.14 18.18
CA THR A 298 14.94 11.98 17.75
C THR A 298 14.06 11.44 18.87
N ALA A 299 14.55 11.36 20.11
CA ALA A 299 13.78 10.87 21.25
C ALA A 299 12.64 11.83 21.63
N PHE A 300 12.85 13.15 21.60
CA PHE A 300 11.80 14.12 21.87
C PHE A 300 10.76 14.16 20.74
N PHE A 301 11.18 14.14 19.47
CA PHE A 301 10.25 14.09 18.36
C PHE A 301 9.43 12.80 18.40
N SER A 302 10.08 11.64 18.59
CA SER A 302 9.45 10.33 18.83
C SER A 302 8.43 10.37 19.97
N GLY A 303 8.80 10.93 21.14
CA GLY A 303 7.91 11.00 22.29
C GLY A 303 6.72 11.93 22.11
N VAL A 304 6.89 13.06 21.41
CA VAL A 304 5.79 14.01 21.13
C VAL A 304 4.89 13.52 20.00
N SER A 305 5.46 12.87 18.98
CA SER A 305 4.72 12.23 17.90
C SER A 305 4.30 10.79 18.23
N GLY A 306 4.45 10.32 19.46
CA GLY A 306 4.02 8.98 19.90
C GLY A 306 4.59 7.78 19.13
N SER A 307 5.73 7.94 18.44
CA SER A 307 6.31 6.95 17.50
C SER A 307 7.65 6.41 17.94
#